data_AF-A0A0S8GKY5-F1
#
_entry.id   AF-A0A0S8GKY5-F1
#
_cell.length_a   1.000
_cell.length_b   1.000
_cell.length_c   1.000
_cell.angle_alpha   90.00
_cell.angle_beta   90.00
_cell.angle_gamma   90.00
#
_symmetry.space_group_name_H-M   'P 1'
#
loop_
_entity.id
_entity.type
_entity.pdbx_description
1 polymer ?
#
loop_
_entity_poly.entity_id
_entity_poly.type
_entity_poly.pdbx_seq_one_letter_code
_entity_poly.pdbx_strand_id
1 'polypeptide(L)'
;MANHLENLENIFTFILRDTRALRLVDILADRVSFFVEKHITLRDAENFMAYYEYLASTSKERKPLKFEPKLIKKFIDRTYADLEKATQDFRAKKLYEYLENKLGVGEIDEKDMQLMKVIVTQGRMPTIDKLKERIRTAMILKWLQGPVKERLSKDLQDYIVFLATVYGQYQTGGVFDVDWQAYEVPEEDTNIIEREFEVFKLALINVIKRIKAARVKEASSDDGHEQFRFILDSIDHLIEHQENGNLNSVEAFTDKLIVSSFLIYVQDEFVKKDEDLQKFIQLAVSLYYQFRDEHKRHAFRTRG
;
A
#
# COMPACT_ATOMS: atom_id res chain seq x y z
N MET A 1 11.20 14.70 -19.64
CA MET A 1 11.78 13.86 -18.58
C MET A 1 10.85 13.88 -17.38
N ALA A 2 10.59 12.72 -16.76
CA ALA A 2 9.86 12.71 -15.49
C ALA A 2 10.78 13.26 -14.39
N ASN A 3 10.33 14.26 -13.63
CA ASN A 3 11.11 14.80 -12.52
C ASN A 3 10.92 13.89 -11.29
N HIS A 4 11.72 12.82 -11.20
CA HIS A 4 11.59 11.83 -10.12
C HIS A 4 11.86 12.45 -8.75
N LEU A 5 12.86 13.32 -8.65
CA LEU A 5 13.21 13.99 -7.40
C LEU A 5 12.10 14.93 -6.91
N GLU A 6 11.48 15.70 -7.81
CA GLU A 6 10.33 16.55 -7.46
C GLU A 6 9.14 15.73 -6.94
N ASN A 7 8.84 14.60 -7.58
CA ASN A 7 7.78 13.70 -7.11
C ASN A 7 8.09 13.15 -5.72
N LEU A 8 9.32 12.73 -5.46
CA LEU A 8 9.75 12.24 -4.14
C LEU A 8 9.67 13.35 -3.09
N GLU A 9 10.14 14.56 -3.39
CA GLU A 9 10.02 15.71 -2.48
C GLU A 9 8.55 15.96 -2.11
N ASN A 10 7.66 15.95 -3.10
CA ASN A 10 6.22 16.10 -2.90
C ASN A 10 5.63 14.98 -2.02
N ILE A 11 6.09 13.74 -2.21
CA ILE A 11 5.67 12.59 -1.38
C ILE A 11 6.13 12.76 0.07
N PHE A 12 7.42 13.02 0.31
CA PHE A 12 7.94 13.17 1.67
C PHE A 12 7.35 14.39 2.38
N THR A 13 7.12 15.49 1.66
CA THR A 13 6.46 16.68 2.22
C THR A 13 5.02 16.39 2.62
N PHE A 14 4.28 15.63 1.80
CA PHE A 14 2.94 15.15 2.13
C PHE A 14 2.95 14.31 3.42
N ILE A 15 3.89 13.36 3.53
CA ILE A 15 4.00 12.47 4.70
C ILE A 15 4.32 13.27 5.97
N LEU A 16 5.28 14.21 5.88
CA LEU A 16 5.65 15.05 7.02
C LEU A 16 4.47 15.92 7.52
N ARG A 17 3.66 16.45 6.60
CA ARG A 17 2.52 17.30 6.94
C ARG A 17 1.33 16.51 7.51
N ASP A 18 1.05 15.35 6.93
CA ASP A 18 -0.21 14.63 7.16
C ASP A 18 -0.06 13.43 8.11
N THR A 19 1.11 13.23 8.73
CA THR A 19 1.36 12.21 9.75
C THR A 19 1.51 12.86 11.12
N ARG A 20 0.74 12.39 12.11
CA ARG A 20 0.79 12.87 13.51
C ARG A 20 1.05 11.68 14.44
N ALA A 21 1.86 11.88 15.49
CA ALA A 21 2.23 10.82 16.44
C ALA A 21 1.01 10.11 17.04
N LEU A 22 0.10 10.86 17.67
CA LEU A 22 -1.12 10.37 18.32
C LEU A 22 -2.04 9.53 17.44
N ARG A 23 -1.94 9.68 16.12
CA ARG A 23 -2.82 9.02 15.16
C ARG A 23 -2.07 8.05 14.26
N LEU A 24 -0.80 7.73 14.56
CA LEU A 24 0.05 7.02 13.62
C LEU A 24 -0.42 5.57 13.37
N VAL A 25 -0.83 4.87 14.43
CA VAL A 25 -1.43 3.52 14.34
C VAL A 25 -2.82 3.59 13.73
N ASP A 26 -3.65 4.57 14.10
CA ASP A 26 -4.98 4.76 13.51
C ASP A 26 -4.90 5.04 12.00
N ILE A 27 -4.00 5.94 11.59
CA ILE A 27 -3.74 6.25 10.18
C ILE A 27 -3.32 4.98 9.46
N LEU A 28 -2.46 4.16 10.06
CA LEU A 28 -2.07 2.89 9.46
C LEU A 28 -3.26 1.95 9.31
N ALA A 29 -4.03 1.72 10.38
CA ALA A 29 -5.18 0.83 10.39
C ALA A 29 -6.26 1.28 9.40
N ASP A 30 -6.66 2.56 9.43
CA ASP A 30 -7.63 3.17 8.53
C ASP A 30 -7.22 3.01 7.07
N ARG A 31 -5.93 3.22 6.76
CA ARG A 31 -5.44 3.15 5.38
C ARG A 31 -5.34 1.73 4.88
N VAL A 32 -4.80 0.81 5.68
CA VAL A 32 -4.72 -0.61 5.31
C VAL A 32 -6.13 -1.18 5.12
N SER A 33 -7.06 -0.89 6.04
CA SER A 33 -8.46 -1.27 5.91
C SER A 33 -9.11 -0.71 4.65
N PHE A 34 -8.99 0.60 4.41
CA PHE A 34 -9.54 1.24 3.21
C PHE A 34 -9.02 0.60 1.92
N PHE A 35 -7.72 0.32 1.82
CA PHE A 35 -7.16 -0.28 0.61
C PHE A 35 -7.65 -1.70 0.36
N VAL A 36 -7.70 -2.51 1.41
CA VAL A 36 -8.15 -3.91 1.34
C VAL A 36 -9.64 -3.98 1.04
N GLU A 37 -10.47 -3.24 1.76
CA GLU A 37 -11.92 -3.21 1.53
C GLU A 37 -12.25 -2.72 0.13
N LYS A 38 -11.55 -1.68 -0.35
CA LYS A 38 -11.70 -1.19 -1.73
C LYS A 38 -11.27 -2.24 -2.75
N HIS A 39 -10.15 -2.94 -2.52
CA HIS A 39 -9.70 -4.01 -3.40
C HIS A 39 -10.73 -5.14 -3.51
N ILE A 40 -11.25 -5.59 -2.36
CA ILE A 40 -12.30 -6.60 -2.25
C ILE A 40 -13.55 -6.16 -3.02
N THR A 41 -14.04 -4.94 -2.77
CA THR A 41 -15.26 -4.42 -3.41
C THR A 41 -15.10 -4.31 -4.92
N LEU A 42 -13.96 -3.81 -5.41
CA LEU A 42 -13.69 -3.72 -6.85
C LEU A 42 -13.63 -5.09 -7.52
N ARG A 43 -13.03 -6.08 -6.84
CA ARG A 43 -12.98 -7.46 -7.31
C ARG A 43 -14.38 -8.10 -7.35
N ASP A 44 -15.18 -7.87 -6.31
CA ASP A 44 -16.56 -8.35 -6.26
C ASP A 44 -17.41 -7.75 -7.38
N ALA A 45 -17.20 -6.47 -7.70
CA ALA A 45 -17.84 -5.81 -8.84
C ALA A 45 -17.42 -6.43 -10.18
N GLU A 46 -16.14 -6.77 -10.37
CA GLU A 46 -15.67 -7.48 -11.57
C GLU A 46 -16.30 -8.85 -11.73
N ASN A 47 -16.31 -9.63 -10.65
CA ASN A 47 -16.93 -10.94 -10.64
C ASN A 47 -18.44 -10.84 -10.88
N PHE A 48 -19.09 -9.79 -10.37
CA PHE A 48 -20.51 -9.55 -10.62
C PHE A 48 -20.79 -9.20 -12.09
N MET A 49 -19.94 -8.37 -12.73
CA MET A 49 -20.05 -8.10 -14.17
C MET A 49 -19.94 -9.38 -14.99
N ALA A 50 -18.96 -10.24 -14.70
CA ALA A 50 -18.80 -11.53 -15.36
C ALA A 50 -20.01 -12.46 -15.14
N TYR A 51 -20.56 -12.46 -13.91
CA TYR A 51 -21.76 -13.20 -13.57
C TYR A 51 -22.99 -12.69 -14.35
N TYR A 52 -23.15 -11.37 -14.47
CA TYR A 52 -24.21 -10.75 -15.25
C TYR A 52 -24.11 -11.15 -16.73
N GLU A 53 -22.92 -11.04 -17.33
CA GLU A 53 -22.67 -11.43 -18.73
C GLU A 53 -23.00 -12.92 -18.96
N TYR A 54 -22.63 -13.79 -18.02
CA TYR A 54 -22.98 -15.20 -18.08
C TYR A 54 -24.50 -15.41 -18.05
N LEU A 55 -25.21 -14.82 -17.09
CA LEU A 55 -26.68 -14.94 -17.01
C LEU A 55 -27.35 -14.43 -18.28
N ALA A 56 -26.91 -13.28 -18.80
CA ALA A 56 -27.43 -12.69 -20.02
C ALA A 56 -27.22 -13.61 -21.23
N SER A 57 -26.05 -14.28 -21.32
CA SER A 57 -25.74 -15.23 -22.40
C SER A 57 -26.57 -16.51 -22.38
N THR A 58 -27.04 -16.94 -21.20
CA THR A 58 -27.88 -18.15 -21.05
C THR A 58 -29.36 -17.90 -21.35
N SER A 59 -29.79 -16.64 -21.44
CA SER A 59 -31.16 -16.26 -21.79
C SER A 59 -31.34 -16.07 -23.30
N LYS A 60 -32.41 -16.63 -23.88
CA LYS A 60 -32.73 -16.48 -25.32
C LYS A 60 -32.98 -15.02 -25.77
N GLU A 61 -33.28 -14.14 -24.82
CA GLU A 61 -33.41 -12.69 -25.01
C GLU A 61 -32.63 -12.03 -23.87
N ARG A 62 -31.62 -11.20 -24.18
CA ARG A 62 -30.89 -10.39 -23.18
C ARG A 62 -31.87 -9.41 -22.54
N LYS A 63 -32.50 -9.81 -21.43
CA LYS A 63 -33.39 -8.94 -20.67
C LYS A 63 -32.59 -8.23 -19.59
N PRO A 64 -32.88 -6.93 -19.36
CA PRO A 64 -32.35 -6.24 -18.20
C PRO A 64 -32.65 -7.02 -16.92
N LEU A 65 -31.69 -7.09 -15.99
CA LEU A 65 -31.92 -7.71 -14.69
C LEU A 65 -32.37 -6.66 -13.70
N LYS A 66 -33.42 -6.95 -12.94
CA LYS A 66 -33.83 -6.07 -11.84
C LYS A 66 -32.71 -6.00 -10.78
N PHE A 67 -32.24 -4.79 -10.50
CA PHE A 67 -31.29 -4.53 -9.44
C PHE A 67 -31.99 -4.57 -8.09
N GLU A 68 -31.70 -5.60 -7.31
CA GLU A 68 -32.23 -5.75 -5.95
C GLU A 68 -31.25 -6.51 -5.05
N PRO A 69 -31.29 -6.30 -3.72
CA PRO A 69 -30.37 -6.95 -2.79
C PRO A 69 -30.33 -8.48 -2.90
N LYS A 70 -31.46 -9.10 -3.26
CA LYS A 70 -31.56 -10.56 -3.44
C LYS A 70 -30.70 -11.08 -4.59
N LEU A 71 -30.55 -10.31 -5.67
CA LEU A 71 -29.68 -10.68 -6.80
C LEU A 71 -28.22 -10.70 -6.35
N ILE A 72 -27.78 -9.63 -5.70
CA ILE A 72 -26.42 -9.49 -5.18
C ILE A 72 -26.12 -10.57 -4.14
N LYS A 73 -27.08 -10.84 -3.25
CA LYS A 73 -26.92 -11.89 -2.24
C LYS A 73 -26.75 -13.27 -2.86
N LYS A 74 -27.57 -13.63 -3.86
CA LYS A 74 -27.44 -14.90 -4.59
C LYS A 74 -26.10 -15.03 -5.30
N PHE A 75 -25.58 -13.93 -5.87
CA PHE A 75 -24.25 -13.90 -6.47
C PHE A 75 -23.17 -14.19 -5.42
N ILE A 76 -23.13 -13.44 -4.32
CA ILE A 76 -22.13 -13.62 -3.25
C ILE A 76 -22.19 -15.04 -2.65
N ASP A 77 -23.38 -15.54 -2.34
CA ASP A 77 -23.57 -16.88 -1.77
C ASP A 77 -23.05 -17.99 -2.70
N ARG A 78 -23.10 -17.78 -4.02
CA ARG A 78 -22.59 -18.74 -5.02
C ARG A 78 -21.09 -18.61 -5.25
N THR A 79 -20.59 -17.37 -5.31
CA THR A 79 -19.18 -17.09 -5.63
C THR A 79 -18.27 -17.37 -4.44
N TYR A 80 -18.76 -17.22 -3.22
CA TYR A 80 -17.97 -17.30 -1.99
C TYR A 80 -18.57 -18.28 -0.98
N ALA A 81 -18.94 -19.47 -1.46
CA ALA A 81 -19.62 -20.50 -0.66
C ALA A 81 -18.83 -20.95 0.59
N ASP A 82 -17.49 -20.87 0.53
CA ASP A 82 -16.59 -21.26 1.62
C ASP A 82 -16.42 -20.18 2.71
N LEU A 83 -16.92 -18.96 2.49
CA LEU A 83 -16.91 -17.91 3.51
C LEU A 83 -18.02 -18.09 4.53
N GLU A 84 -17.79 -17.62 5.76
CA GLU A 84 -18.82 -17.59 6.80
C GLU A 84 -20.03 -16.75 6.38
N LYS A 85 -21.21 -17.13 6.88
CA LYS A 85 -22.47 -16.47 6.46
C LYS A 85 -22.48 -14.97 6.77
N ALA A 86 -21.93 -14.59 7.92
CA ALA A 86 -21.80 -13.18 8.31
C ALA A 86 -20.94 -12.39 7.31
N THR A 87 -19.80 -12.94 6.90
CA THR A 87 -18.94 -12.36 5.86
C THR A 87 -19.64 -12.25 4.51
N GLN A 88 -20.36 -13.30 4.10
CA GLN A 88 -21.15 -13.28 2.87
C GLN A 88 -22.25 -12.20 2.92
N ASP A 89 -22.92 -12.03 4.06
CA ASP A 89 -23.95 -11.00 4.26
C ASP A 89 -23.34 -9.60 4.18
N PHE A 90 -22.20 -9.38 4.85
CA PHE A 90 -21.47 -8.12 4.82
C PHE A 90 -20.99 -7.75 3.41
N ARG A 91 -20.36 -8.69 2.70
CA ARG A 91 -19.91 -8.49 1.32
C ARG A 91 -21.07 -8.21 0.37
N ALA A 92 -22.19 -8.91 0.50
CA ALA A 92 -23.38 -8.66 -0.31
C ALA A 92 -23.93 -7.24 -0.09
N LYS A 93 -23.98 -6.79 1.17
CA LYS A 93 -24.38 -5.42 1.50
C LYS A 93 -23.43 -4.39 0.88
N LYS A 94 -22.12 -4.54 1.07
CA LYS A 94 -21.10 -3.63 0.53
C LYS A 94 -21.14 -3.55 -0.99
N LEU A 95 -21.26 -4.70 -1.67
CA LEU A 95 -21.35 -4.73 -3.13
C LEU A 95 -22.66 -4.08 -3.62
N TYR A 96 -23.78 -4.34 -2.94
CA TYR A 96 -25.06 -3.69 -3.28
C TYR A 96 -24.94 -2.17 -3.15
N GLU A 97 -24.47 -1.66 -2.01
CA GLU A 97 -24.27 -0.22 -1.78
C GLU A 97 -23.31 0.37 -2.82
N TYR A 98 -22.23 -0.34 -3.16
CA TYR A 98 -21.29 0.13 -4.17
C TYR A 98 -21.94 0.25 -5.55
N LEU A 99 -22.65 -0.78 -6.01
CA LEU A 99 -23.33 -0.79 -7.31
C LEU A 99 -24.46 0.24 -7.37
N GLU A 100 -25.28 0.35 -6.31
CA GLU A 100 -26.36 1.33 -6.19
C GLU A 100 -25.83 2.76 -6.33
N ASN A 101 -24.71 3.07 -5.68
CA ASN A 101 -24.08 4.39 -5.77
C ASN A 101 -23.49 4.70 -7.14
N LYS A 102 -23.22 3.69 -7.99
CA LYS A 102 -22.59 3.87 -9.31
C LYS A 102 -23.58 3.81 -10.47
N LEU A 103 -24.62 3.00 -10.34
CA LEU A 103 -25.59 2.72 -11.39
C LEU A 103 -26.98 3.28 -11.08
N GLY A 104 -27.27 3.58 -9.81
CA GLY A 104 -28.63 3.89 -9.36
C GLY A 104 -29.46 2.65 -9.10
N VAL A 105 -30.77 2.85 -8.92
CA VAL A 105 -31.76 1.79 -8.67
C VAL A 105 -32.59 1.58 -9.94
N GLY A 106 -32.91 0.32 -10.27
CA GLY A 106 -33.77 0.01 -11.40
C GLY A 106 -33.41 -1.31 -12.08
N GLU A 107 -33.43 -1.31 -13.40
CA GLU A 107 -32.93 -2.42 -14.21
C GLU A 107 -31.47 -2.17 -14.56
N ILE A 108 -30.66 -3.23 -14.52
CA ILE A 108 -29.28 -3.23 -15.01
C ILE A 108 -29.30 -3.79 -16.42
N ASP A 109 -28.69 -3.07 -17.35
CA ASP A 109 -28.50 -3.50 -18.73
C ASP A 109 -27.01 -3.63 -19.12
N GLU A 110 -26.75 -3.86 -20.42
CA GLU A 110 -25.40 -3.96 -20.95
C GLU A 110 -24.62 -2.63 -20.90
N LYS A 111 -25.28 -1.49 -21.03
CA LYS A 111 -24.64 -0.17 -20.92
C LYS A 111 -24.17 0.08 -19.49
N ASP A 112 -24.96 -0.32 -18.50
CA ASP A 112 -24.58 -0.25 -17.09
C ASP A 112 -23.34 -1.09 -16.81
N MET A 113 -23.24 -2.28 -17.40
CA MET A 113 -22.05 -3.12 -17.27
C MET A 113 -20.82 -2.50 -17.95
N GLN A 114 -20.97 -1.88 -19.12
CA GLN A 114 -19.87 -1.15 -19.75
C GLN A 114 -19.43 0.06 -18.90
N LEU A 115 -20.37 0.79 -18.32
CA LEU A 115 -20.08 1.88 -17.39
C LEU A 115 -19.32 1.36 -16.15
N MET A 116 -19.78 0.25 -15.55
CA MET A 116 -19.07 -0.36 -14.42
C MET A 116 -17.66 -0.79 -14.79
N LYS A 117 -17.45 -1.35 -15.99
CA LYS A 117 -16.13 -1.74 -16.46
C LYS A 117 -15.19 -0.54 -16.53
N VAL A 118 -15.67 0.61 -17.03
CA VAL A 118 -14.91 1.87 -17.04
C VAL A 118 -14.62 2.34 -15.60
N ILE A 119 -15.62 2.35 -14.72
CA ILE A 119 -15.50 2.80 -13.32
C ILE A 119 -14.48 1.94 -12.56
N VAL A 120 -14.55 0.62 -12.69
CA VAL A 120 -13.63 -0.31 -12.02
C VAL A 120 -12.22 -0.13 -12.55
N THR A 121 -12.05 -0.03 -13.88
CA THR A 121 -10.74 0.19 -14.51
C THR A 121 -10.11 1.48 -14.00
N GLN A 122 -10.85 2.60 -14.00
CA GLN A 122 -10.41 3.88 -13.43
C GLN A 122 -10.14 3.78 -11.92
N GLY A 123 -10.98 3.03 -11.20
CA GLY A 123 -10.82 2.76 -9.77
C GLY A 123 -9.53 2.03 -9.44
N ARG A 124 -9.00 1.23 -10.37
CA ARG A 124 -7.72 0.51 -10.26
C ARG A 124 -6.52 1.31 -10.77
N MET A 125 -6.70 2.25 -11.71
CA MET A 125 -5.60 3.02 -12.30
C MET A 125 -4.65 3.62 -11.25
N PRO A 126 -3.32 3.48 -11.44
CA PRO A 126 -2.34 4.06 -10.53
C PRO A 126 -2.40 5.59 -10.60
N THR A 127 -2.28 6.26 -9.45
CA THR A 127 -2.24 7.73 -9.36
C THR A 127 -1.16 8.14 -8.38
N ILE A 128 -0.63 9.36 -8.53
CA ILE A 128 0.36 9.89 -7.58
C ILE A 128 -0.18 9.93 -6.14
N ASP A 129 -1.49 10.16 -5.96
CA ASP A 129 -2.09 10.18 -4.62
C ASP A 129 -2.17 8.77 -4.01
N LYS A 130 -2.50 7.75 -4.80
CA LYS A 130 -2.40 6.36 -4.35
C LYS A 130 -0.95 6.01 -4.00
N LEU A 131 0.00 6.46 -4.80
CA LEU A 131 1.42 6.20 -4.57
C LEU A 131 1.94 6.88 -3.29
N LYS A 132 1.58 8.14 -3.05
CA LYS A 132 1.85 8.86 -1.79
C LYS A 132 1.36 8.08 -0.58
N GLU A 133 0.14 7.57 -0.65
CA GLU A 133 -0.48 6.80 0.43
C GLU A 133 0.19 5.43 0.64
N ARG A 134 0.58 4.73 -0.45
CA ARG A 134 1.36 3.48 -0.36
C ARG A 134 2.71 3.70 0.31
N ILE A 135 3.42 4.77 -0.06
CA ILE A 135 4.71 5.12 0.53
C ILE A 135 4.53 5.52 2.00
N ARG A 136 3.51 6.32 2.34
CA ARG A 136 3.19 6.65 3.74
C ARG A 136 2.97 5.39 4.59
N THR A 137 2.15 4.47 4.09
CA THR A 137 1.83 3.20 4.76
C THR A 137 3.11 2.37 4.98
N ALA A 138 3.93 2.22 3.94
CA ALA A 138 5.19 1.47 4.03
C ALA A 138 6.18 2.10 5.01
N MET A 139 6.28 3.43 5.03
CA MET A 139 7.18 4.15 5.94
C MET A 139 6.75 4.04 7.39
N ILE A 140 5.45 4.18 7.67
CA ILE A 140 4.89 3.97 9.01
C ILE A 140 5.18 2.53 9.48
N LEU A 141 4.90 1.53 8.64
CA LEU A 141 5.21 0.14 8.95
C LEU A 141 6.70 -0.08 9.22
N LYS A 142 7.58 0.47 8.37
CA LYS A 142 9.03 0.33 8.54
C LYS A 142 9.53 0.96 9.83
N TRP A 143 8.96 2.09 10.22
CA TRP A 143 9.30 2.74 11.48
C TRP A 143 8.84 1.90 12.67
N LEU A 144 7.56 1.52 12.70
CA LEU A 144 6.95 0.73 13.77
C LEU A 144 7.57 -0.67 13.93
N GLN A 145 7.99 -1.30 12.83
CA GLN A 145 8.65 -2.61 12.83
C GLN A 145 10.17 -2.54 12.95
N GLY A 146 10.74 -1.33 12.96
CA GLY A 146 12.17 -1.09 13.05
C GLY A 146 12.55 -0.45 14.39
N PRO A 147 13.00 0.82 14.42
CA PRO A 147 13.64 1.43 15.60
C PRO A 147 12.82 1.40 16.90
N VAL A 148 11.49 1.45 16.82
CA VAL A 148 10.63 1.50 18.00
C VAL A 148 10.11 0.15 18.44
N LYS A 149 10.20 -0.88 17.59
CA LYS A 149 9.52 -2.17 17.78
C LYS A 149 9.76 -2.78 19.15
N GLU A 150 11.03 -2.87 19.56
CA GLU A 150 11.44 -3.52 20.82
C GLU A 150 10.97 -2.78 22.07
N ARG A 151 10.52 -1.53 21.93
CA ARG A 151 9.98 -0.71 23.02
C ARG A 151 8.47 -0.82 23.15
N LEU A 152 7.77 -1.28 22.11
CA LEU A 152 6.31 -1.40 22.11
C LEU A 152 5.86 -2.66 22.85
N SER A 153 4.65 -2.63 23.39
CA SER A 153 3.99 -3.80 23.97
C SER A 153 3.88 -4.93 22.95
N LYS A 154 3.82 -6.18 23.44
CA LYS A 154 3.66 -7.35 22.57
C LYS A 154 2.36 -7.27 21.77
N ASP A 155 1.28 -6.83 22.40
CA ASP A 155 -0.03 -6.76 21.76
C ASP A 155 -0.02 -5.77 20.59
N LEU A 156 0.61 -4.61 20.76
CA LEU A 156 0.75 -3.65 19.66
C LEU A 156 1.68 -4.18 18.56
N GLN A 157 2.78 -4.85 18.93
CA GLN A 157 3.65 -5.50 17.94
C GLN A 157 2.89 -6.55 17.11
N ASP A 158 2.06 -7.37 17.74
CA ASP A 158 1.25 -8.40 17.08
C ASP A 158 0.15 -7.77 16.20
N TYR A 159 -0.40 -6.61 16.59
CA TYR A 159 -1.34 -5.85 15.75
C TYR A 159 -0.66 -5.23 14.52
N ILE A 160 0.54 -4.64 14.66
CA ILE A 160 1.35 -4.14 13.54
C ILE A 160 1.77 -5.29 12.61
N VAL A 161 2.16 -6.41 13.23
CA VAL A 161 2.05 -7.79 12.74
C VAL A 161 1.04 -8.04 11.62
N PHE A 162 -0.20 -8.09 12.10
CA PHE A 162 -1.41 -8.31 11.36
C PHE A 162 -1.59 -7.28 10.24
N LEU A 163 -1.49 -5.98 10.52
CA LEU A 163 -1.65 -4.92 9.53
C LEU A 163 -0.65 -5.05 8.38
N ALA A 164 0.62 -5.34 8.69
CA ALA A 164 1.66 -5.54 7.68
C ALA A 164 1.38 -6.76 6.81
N THR A 165 0.91 -7.85 7.42
CA THR A 165 0.58 -9.11 6.72
C THR A 165 -0.58 -8.91 5.76
N VAL A 166 -1.67 -8.30 6.25
CA VAL A 166 -2.86 -7.97 5.44
C VAL A 166 -2.49 -7.03 4.30
N TYR A 167 -1.73 -5.97 4.58
CA TYR A 167 -1.25 -5.05 3.55
C TYR A 167 -0.38 -5.76 2.49
N GLY A 168 0.53 -6.63 2.93
CA GLY A 168 1.36 -7.44 2.03
C GLY A 168 0.53 -8.34 1.11
N GLN A 169 -0.47 -9.04 1.64
CA GLN A 169 -1.40 -9.85 0.84
C GLN A 169 -2.20 -9.01 -0.15
N TYR A 170 -2.64 -7.82 0.24
CA TYR A 170 -3.27 -6.87 -0.67
C TYR A 170 -2.34 -6.49 -1.83
N GLN A 171 -1.08 -6.16 -1.54
CA GLN A 171 -0.10 -5.78 -2.56
C GLN A 171 0.15 -6.90 -3.59
N THR A 172 -0.01 -8.16 -3.21
CA THR A 172 0.13 -9.32 -4.11
C THR A 172 -1.21 -9.81 -4.69
N GLY A 173 -2.32 -9.11 -4.45
CA GLY A 173 -3.66 -9.52 -4.91
C GLY A 173 -4.20 -10.79 -4.26
N GLY A 174 -3.63 -11.21 -3.13
CA GLY A 174 -3.93 -12.45 -2.42
C GLY A 174 -4.95 -12.31 -1.28
N VAL A 175 -5.46 -11.11 -1.01
CA VAL A 175 -6.46 -10.90 0.06
C VAL A 175 -7.87 -11.09 -0.46
N PHE A 176 -8.64 -11.93 0.22
CA PHE A 176 -10.04 -12.23 -0.11
C PHE A 176 -10.97 -11.87 1.04
N ASP A 177 -10.54 -12.00 2.28
CA ASP A 177 -11.32 -11.61 3.44
C ASP A 177 -10.38 -11.22 4.58
N VAL A 178 -10.85 -10.34 5.46
CA VAL A 178 -10.12 -9.91 6.66
C VAL A 178 -11.11 -9.69 7.79
N ASP A 179 -10.86 -10.36 8.91
CA ASP A 179 -11.53 -10.07 10.18
C ASP A 179 -10.85 -8.89 10.86
N TRP A 180 -11.47 -7.71 10.78
CA TRP A 180 -10.93 -6.49 11.38
C TRP A 180 -11.21 -6.48 12.88
N GLN A 181 -10.14 -6.58 13.67
CA GLN A 181 -10.22 -6.39 15.10
C GLN A 181 -10.08 -4.91 15.43
N ALA A 182 -11.04 -4.37 16.20
CA ALA A 182 -10.88 -3.06 16.80
C ALA A 182 -9.73 -3.13 17.81
N TYR A 183 -8.75 -2.24 17.65
CA TYR A 183 -7.58 -2.18 18.52
C TYR A 183 -7.40 -0.75 19.01
N GLU A 184 -7.40 -0.57 20.32
CA GLU A 184 -7.08 0.70 20.97
C GLU A 184 -5.64 0.65 21.46
N VAL A 185 -4.83 1.62 21.05
CA VAL A 185 -3.42 1.66 21.43
C VAL A 185 -3.32 2.03 22.92
N PRO A 186 -2.64 1.21 23.75
CA PRO A 186 -2.44 1.54 25.15
C PRO A 186 -1.72 2.88 25.33
N GLU A 187 -2.01 3.59 26.42
CA GLU A 187 -1.39 4.89 26.72
C GLU A 187 0.15 4.79 26.82
N GLU A 188 0.67 3.68 27.37
CA GLU A 188 2.11 3.42 27.45
C GLU A 188 2.78 3.39 26.06
N ASP A 189 2.20 2.67 25.12
CA ASP A 189 2.68 2.60 23.74
C ASP A 189 2.52 3.95 23.02
N THR A 190 1.42 4.65 23.30
CA THR A 190 1.18 6.00 22.76
C THR A 190 2.31 6.95 23.17
N ASN A 191 2.67 6.97 24.45
CA ASN A 191 3.77 7.79 24.98
C ASN A 191 5.11 7.43 24.34
N ILE A 192 5.37 6.15 24.09
CA ILE A 192 6.58 5.70 23.38
C ILE A 192 6.57 6.19 21.94
N ILE A 193 5.46 5.99 21.21
CA ILE A 193 5.30 6.46 19.83
C ILE A 193 5.53 7.97 19.76
N GLU A 194 4.92 8.75 20.64
CA GLU A 194 5.10 10.21 20.68
C GLU A 194 6.54 10.63 20.89
N ARG A 195 7.22 10.04 21.88
CA ARG A 195 8.62 10.36 22.18
C ARG A 195 9.53 10.05 20.99
N GLU A 196 9.33 8.91 20.35
CA GLU A 196 10.18 8.47 19.24
C GLU A 196 9.78 9.14 17.91
N PHE A 197 8.59 9.72 17.80
CA PHE A 197 8.10 10.35 16.57
C PHE A 197 8.96 11.54 16.15
N GLU A 198 9.61 12.24 17.09
CA GLU A 198 10.55 13.32 16.74
C GLU A 198 11.75 12.80 15.94
N VAL A 199 12.24 11.58 16.23
CA VAL A 199 13.28 10.93 15.42
C VAL A 199 12.78 10.65 14.01
N PHE A 200 11.54 10.18 13.88
CA PHE A 200 10.91 9.97 12.58
C PHE A 200 10.77 11.27 11.78
N LYS A 201 10.28 12.35 12.42
CA LYS A 201 10.19 13.69 11.80
C LYS A 201 11.55 14.21 11.36
N LEU A 202 12.57 14.10 12.20
CA LEU A 202 13.92 14.55 11.88
C LEU A 202 14.48 13.78 10.67
N ALA A 203 14.28 12.47 10.62
CA ALA A 203 14.64 11.65 9.45
C ALA A 203 13.92 12.15 8.18
N LEU A 204 12.61 12.39 8.23
CA LEU A 204 11.84 12.95 7.09
C LEU A 204 12.39 14.30 6.62
N ILE A 205 12.68 15.23 7.54
CA ILE A 205 13.24 16.53 7.23
C ILE A 205 14.61 16.37 6.56
N ASN A 206 15.45 15.46 7.05
CA ASN A 206 16.75 15.16 6.47
C ASN A 206 16.64 14.56 5.06
N VAL A 207 15.68 13.65 4.84
CA VAL A 207 15.38 13.13 3.50
C VAL A 207 15.02 14.26 2.54
N ILE A 208 14.09 15.15 2.93
CA ILE A 208 13.67 16.28 2.09
C ILE A 208 14.85 17.19 1.76
N LYS A 209 15.72 17.48 2.73
CA LYS A 209 16.95 18.27 2.51
C LYS A 209 17.88 17.61 1.50
N ARG A 210 18.09 16.28 1.60
CA ARG A 210 18.95 15.52 0.67
C ARG A 210 18.37 15.49 -0.74
N ILE A 211 17.06 15.33 -0.88
CA ILE A 211 16.38 15.41 -2.19
C ILE A 211 16.56 16.80 -2.80
N LYS A 212 16.36 17.87 -2.04
CA LYS A 212 16.58 19.25 -2.52
C LYS A 212 18.02 19.49 -2.97
N ALA A 213 18.99 18.99 -2.21
CA ALA A 213 20.40 19.07 -2.60
C ALA A 213 20.68 18.29 -3.91
N ALA A 214 20.11 17.10 -4.06
CA ALA A 214 20.22 16.30 -5.29
C ALA A 214 19.60 17.03 -6.50
N ARG A 215 18.45 17.69 -6.33
CA ARG A 215 17.81 18.50 -7.39
C ARG A 215 18.69 19.65 -7.86
N VAL A 216 19.36 20.33 -6.93
CA VAL A 216 20.31 21.41 -7.28
C VAL A 216 21.48 20.87 -8.10
N LYS A 217 22.01 19.69 -7.73
CA LYS A 217 23.08 19.02 -8.48
C LYS A 217 22.61 18.57 -9.87
N GLU A 218 21.44 17.94 -9.97
CA GLU A 218 20.82 17.51 -11.23
C GLU A 218 20.65 18.70 -12.19
N ALA A 219 20.11 19.84 -11.71
CA ALA A 219 19.91 21.03 -12.53
C ALA A 219 21.23 21.63 -13.07
N SER A 220 22.37 21.29 -12.46
CA SER A 220 23.71 21.69 -12.90
C SER A 220 24.43 20.64 -13.76
N SER A 221 23.81 19.49 -14.00
CA SER A 221 24.36 18.36 -14.75
C SER A 221 23.68 18.20 -16.10
N ASP A 222 24.45 17.86 -17.14
CA ASP A 222 23.90 17.41 -18.43
C ASP A 222 23.57 15.90 -18.41
N ASP A 223 23.92 15.19 -17.34
CA ASP A 223 23.66 13.76 -17.17
C ASP A 223 22.33 13.51 -16.44
N GLY A 224 21.37 12.95 -17.19
CA GLY A 224 20.05 12.56 -16.67
C GLY A 224 20.08 11.45 -15.61
N HIS A 225 21.23 10.78 -15.38
CA HIS A 225 21.39 9.79 -14.31
C HIS A 225 21.67 10.41 -12.94
N GLU A 226 22.02 11.70 -12.87
CA GLU A 226 22.34 12.37 -11.61
C GLU A 226 21.15 12.35 -10.63
N GLN A 227 19.92 12.28 -11.14
CA GLN A 227 18.71 12.12 -10.33
C GLN A 227 18.64 10.79 -9.56
N PHE A 228 19.40 9.76 -9.97
CA PHE A 228 19.47 8.45 -9.31
C PHE A 228 20.65 8.32 -8.38
N ARG A 229 21.66 9.18 -8.51
CA ARG A 229 22.89 9.13 -7.71
C ARG A 229 22.64 9.20 -6.21
N PHE A 230 21.69 10.02 -5.77
CA PHE A 230 21.37 10.14 -4.34
C PHE A 230 20.86 8.82 -3.73
N ILE A 231 20.26 7.93 -4.54
CA ILE A 231 19.86 6.58 -4.10
C ILE A 231 21.07 5.69 -3.94
N LEU A 232 22.01 5.72 -4.90
CA LEU A 232 23.26 4.97 -4.80
C LEU A 232 24.07 5.41 -3.59
N ASP A 233 24.22 6.73 -3.37
CA ASP A 233 24.88 7.27 -2.19
C ASP A 233 24.23 6.74 -0.90
N SER A 234 22.89 6.64 -0.86
CA SER A 234 22.17 6.10 0.30
C SER A 234 22.38 4.58 0.47
N ILE A 235 22.54 3.83 -0.61
CA ILE A 235 22.87 2.40 -0.56
C ILE A 235 24.30 2.21 -0.04
N ASP A 236 25.26 3.01 -0.52
CA ASP A 236 26.65 2.95 -0.09
C ASP A 236 26.78 3.26 1.40
N HIS A 237 26.09 4.30 1.90
CA HIS A 237 26.03 4.57 3.34
C HIS A 237 25.44 3.41 4.14
N LEU A 238 24.44 2.69 3.61
CA LEU A 238 23.90 1.51 4.29
C LEU A 238 24.91 0.36 4.37
N ILE A 239 25.72 0.17 3.33
CA ILE A 239 26.84 -0.80 3.33
C ILE A 239 27.81 -0.42 4.45
N GLU A 240 28.24 0.85 4.52
CA GLU A 240 29.15 1.33 5.56
C GLU A 240 28.54 1.18 6.97
N HIS A 241 27.25 1.48 7.15
CA HIS A 241 26.57 1.28 8.43
C HIS A 241 26.48 -0.19 8.82
N GLN A 242 26.34 -1.11 7.87
CA GLN A 242 26.38 -2.56 8.13
C GLN A 242 27.77 -3.00 8.59
N GLU A 243 28.81 -2.60 7.87
CA GLU A 243 30.20 -2.94 8.20
C GLU A 243 30.61 -2.43 9.59
N ASN A 244 30.07 -1.27 9.98
CA ASN A 244 30.33 -0.64 11.28
C ASN A 244 29.35 -1.05 12.40
N GLY A 245 28.39 -1.95 12.14
CA GLY A 245 27.41 -2.40 13.15
C GLY A 245 26.38 -1.35 13.58
N ASN A 246 26.15 -0.30 12.77
CA ASN A 246 25.35 0.87 13.09
C ASN A 246 24.02 0.95 12.31
N LEU A 247 23.48 -0.18 11.85
CA LEU A 247 22.23 -0.23 11.05
C LEU A 247 20.95 0.24 11.78
N ASN A 248 21.05 0.47 13.08
CA ASN A 248 19.97 0.96 13.93
C ASN A 248 20.07 2.48 14.23
N SER A 249 21.04 3.19 13.66
CA SER A 249 21.16 4.64 13.84
C SER A 249 20.07 5.43 13.10
N VAL A 250 19.90 6.71 13.45
CA VAL A 250 18.96 7.61 12.77
C VAL A 250 19.37 7.85 11.32
N GLU A 251 20.67 7.91 11.06
CA GLU A 251 21.27 8.04 9.74
C GLU A 251 20.95 6.80 8.88
N ALA A 252 21.24 5.60 9.38
CA ALA A 252 20.90 4.35 8.69
C ALA A 252 19.38 4.22 8.46
N PHE A 253 18.55 4.68 9.41
CA PHE A 253 17.10 4.75 9.20
C PHE A 253 16.72 5.74 8.10
N THR A 254 17.36 6.91 8.04
CA THR A 254 17.16 7.92 6.98
C THR A 254 17.49 7.35 5.60
N ASP A 255 18.61 6.65 5.44
CA ASP A 255 18.98 5.99 4.18
C ASP A 255 18.01 4.86 3.83
N LYS A 256 17.59 4.04 4.81
CA LYS A 256 16.55 3.03 4.63
C LYS A 256 15.26 3.64 4.08
N LEU A 257 14.82 4.80 4.60
CA LEU A 257 13.63 5.51 4.12
C LEU A 257 13.80 5.99 2.68
N ILE A 258 14.95 6.57 2.33
CA ILE A 258 15.23 7.03 0.96
C ILE A 258 15.11 5.87 -0.02
N VAL A 259 15.85 4.79 0.20
CA VAL A 259 15.92 3.68 -0.74
C VAL A 259 14.59 2.95 -0.83
N SER A 260 13.91 2.68 0.29
CA SER A 260 12.60 2.00 0.25
C SER A 260 11.53 2.81 -0.45
N SER A 261 11.43 4.11 -0.16
CA SER A 261 10.41 4.97 -0.76
C SER A 261 10.67 5.20 -2.24
N PHE A 262 11.93 5.32 -2.63
CA PHE A 262 12.32 5.36 -4.03
C PHE A 262 11.93 4.08 -4.76
N LEU A 263 12.29 2.90 -4.23
CA LEU A 263 11.95 1.62 -4.85
C LEU A 263 10.44 1.46 -5.03
N ILE A 264 9.63 1.80 -4.01
CA ILE A 264 8.17 1.80 -4.11
C ILE A 264 7.71 2.77 -5.22
N TYR A 265 8.27 3.98 -5.25
CA TYR A 265 7.95 4.99 -6.27
C TYR A 265 8.24 4.50 -7.69
N VAL A 266 9.47 4.05 -7.98
CA VAL A 266 9.85 3.67 -9.35
C VAL A 266 9.26 2.35 -9.81
N GLN A 267 8.91 1.44 -8.90
CA GLN A 267 8.21 0.20 -9.24
C GLN A 267 6.72 0.41 -9.52
N ASP A 268 6.10 1.50 -9.05
CA ASP A 268 4.68 1.77 -9.26
C ASP A 268 4.34 1.99 -10.75
N GLU A 269 3.18 1.49 -11.19
CA GLU A 269 2.70 1.61 -12.56
C GLU A 269 2.45 3.07 -13.00
N PHE A 270 2.27 4.00 -12.05
CA PHE A 270 2.22 5.43 -12.31
C PHE A 270 3.51 5.94 -12.99
N VAL A 271 4.65 5.37 -12.63
CA VAL A 271 5.95 5.79 -13.17
C VAL A 271 6.22 5.04 -14.48
N LYS A 272 6.31 5.79 -15.58
CA LYS A 272 6.75 5.27 -16.88
C LYS A 272 8.22 4.87 -16.79
N LYS A 273 8.52 3.63 -17.18
CA LYS A 273 9.86 3.03 -17.09
C LYS A 273 10.47 2.95 -18.48
N ASP A 274 11.61 3.60 -18.68
CA ASP A 274 12.51 3.34 -19.81
C ASP A 274 13.51 2.23 -19.46
N GLU A 275 14.35 1.83 -20.42
CA GLU A 275 15.31 0.73 -20.25
C GLU A 275 16.34 1.01 -19.15
N ASP A 276 16.81 2.25 -19.03
CA ASP A 276 17.84 2.62 -18.06
C ASP A 276 17.27 2.66 -16.64
N LEU A 277 16.05 3.17 -16.47
CA LEU A 277 15.34 3.07 -15.20
C LEU A 277 15.06 1.61 -14.82
N GLN A 278 14.74 0.73 -15.78
CA GLN A 278 14.57 -0.70 -15.47
C GLN A 278 15.86 -1.36 -14.98
N LYS A 279 17.00 -1.08 -15.62
CA LYS A 279 18.32 -1.56 -15.16
C LYS A 279 18.65 -1.01 -13.78
N PHE A 280 18.38 0.28 -13.55
CA PHE A 280 18.58 0.91 -12.25
C PHE A 280 17.74 0.26 -11.15
N ILE A 281 16.46 0.00 -11.42
CA ILE A 281 15.55 -0.70 -10.50
C ILE A 281 16.14 -2.07 -10.14
N GLN A 282 16.57 -2.87 -11.12
CA GLN A 282 17.14 -4.19 -10.86
C GLN A 282 18.39 -4.12 -9.98
N LEU A 283 19.28 -3.17 -10.24
CA LEU A 283 20.47 -2.93 -9.42
C LEU A 283 20.10 -2.53 -7.99
N ALA A 284 19.29 -1.48 -7.84
CA ALA A 284 18.89 -0.95 -6.54
C ALA A 284 18.15 -1.99 -5.69
N VAL A 285 17.27 -2.79 -6.31
CA VAL A 285 16.60 -3.92 -5.64
C VAL A 285 17.60 -4.95 -5.15
N SER A 286 18.55 -5.37 -6.00
CA SER A 286 19.55 -6.38 -5.66
C SER A 286 20.45 -5.92 -4.50
N LEU A 287 20.85 -4.66 -4.50
CA LEU A 287 21.66 -4.06 -3.44
C LEU A 287 20.87 -3.81 -2.16
N TYR A 288 19.60 -3.44 -2.25
CA TYR A 288 18.79 -3.13 -1.07
C TYR A 288 18.32 -4.37 -0.30
N TYR A 289 18.14 -5.51 -0.97
CA TYR A 289 17.61 -6.73 -0.33
C TYR A 289 18.41 -7.18 0.89
N GLN A 290 19.71 -6.89 0.95
CA GLN A 290 20.57 -7.22 2.11
C GLN A 290 20.29 -6.35 3.36
N PHE A 291 19.70 -5.18 3.18
CA PHE A 291 19.34 -4.24 4.26
C PHE A 291 17.86 -4.30 4.64
N ARG A 292 17.09 -5.16 3.98
CA ARG A 292 15.71 -5.44 4.37
C ARG A 292 15.76 -6.08 5.76
N ASP A 293 14.98 -5.53 6.68
CA ASP A 293 14.96 -5.95 8.07
C ASP A 293 14.85 -7.48 8.13
N GLU A 294 15.80 -8.14 8.83
CA GLU A 294 15.85 -9.59 8.93
C GLU A 294 14.55 -10.10 9.55
N HIS A 295 13.58 -10.47 8.72
CA HIS A 295 12.60 -11.44 9.14
C HIS A 295 13.39 -12.71 9.41
N LYS A 296 13.70 -12.97 10.68
CA LYS A 296 14.24 -14.25 11.16
C LYS A 296 13.54 -15.34 10.35
N ARG A 297 14.28 -15.98 9.44
CA ARG A 297 13.83 -17.15 8.66
C ARG A 297 13.74 -18.37 9.59
N HIS A 298 13.07 -18.22 10.73
CA HIS A 298 12.82 -19.24 11.73
C HIS A 298 11.31 -19.36 11.94
N ALA A 299 10.60 -19.78 10.89
CA ALA A 299 9.22 -20.26 11.04
C ALA A 299 8.85 -21.44 10.11
N PHE A 300 9.76 -21.92 9.24
CA PHE A 300 9.48 -23.07 8.37
C PHE A 300 10.66 -24.05 8.28
N ARG A 301 11.15 -24.49 9.43
CA ARG A 301 11.86 -25.78 9.58
C ARG A 301 11.66 -26.28 11.01
N THR A 302 10.50 -26.89 11.26
CA THR A 302 10.26 -28.06 12.12
C THR A 302 8.76 -28.18 12.37
N ARG A 303 8.10 -29.04 11.60
CA ARG A 303 7.04 -29.98 12.01
C ARG A 303 6.56 -30.70 10.75
N GLY A 304 6.84 -32.00 10.71
CA GLY A 304 6.70 -32.88 9.55
C GLY A 304 8.02 -33.54 9.24
#